data_AF-A0A832F0R1-F1
#
_entry.id   AF-A0A832F0R1-F1
#
_cell.length_a   1.000
_cell.length_b   1.000
_cell.length_c   1.000
_cell.angle_alpha   90.00
_cell.angle_beta   90.00
_cell.angle_gamma   90.00
#
_symmetry.space_group_name_H-M   'P 1'
#
loop_
_entity.id
_entity.type
_entity.pdbx_description
1 polymer ?
#
loop_
_entity_poly.entity_id
_entity_poly.type
_entity_poly.pdbx_seq_one_letter_code
_entity_poly.pdbx_strand_id
1 'polypeptide(L)'
;LMAGLAGGAEMVCIPEVPFELDDVARTVTEAYVKGKPHCIIVVAEGARYGVHAIASYLRERHEEAGFSVRETILGYIQRGGAPLAYDRMLATRLGAAGARFLLEGHRGEMVGLVGNEVVATPLAEVIAQRKPIDVNMFRLAEVLAR
;
A
#
# COMPACT_ATOMS: atom_id res chain seq x y z
N LEU A 1 0.23 -2.49 0.15
CA LEU A 1 0.83 -3.53 -0.72
C LEU A 1 2.34 -3.40 -0.84
N MET A 2 2.88 -2.40 -1.55
CA MET A 2 4.33 -2.29 -1.81
C MET A 2 5.20 -2.32 -0.55
N ALA A 3 4.81 -1.58 0.50
CA ALA A 3 5.53 -1.60 1.78
C ALA A 3 5.53 -2.98 2.45
N GLY A 4 4.40 -3.71 2.37
CA GLY A 4 4.30 -5.06 2.92
C GLY A 4 5.16 -6.06 2.15
N LEU A 5 5.13 -6.01 0.82
CA LEU A 5 5.98 -6.85 -0.03
C LEU A 5 7.47 -6.58 0.23
N ALA A 6 7.89 -5.32 0.23
CA ALA A 6 9.29 -4.95 0.45
C ALA A 6 9.77 -5.22 1.88
N GLY A 7 8.88 -5.11 2.86
CA GLY A 7 9.16 -5.35 4.27
C GLY A 7 9.00 -6.81 4.71
N GLY A 8 8.61 -7.72 3.82
CA GLY A 8 8.40 -9.13 4.15
C GLY A 8 7.23 -9.37 5.11
N ALA A 9 6.17 -8.58 5.00
CA ALA A 9 4.99 -8.73 5.85
C ALA A 9 4.25 -10.04 5.58
N GLU A 10 3.87 -10.75 6.65
CA GLU A 10 3.08 -11.98 6.59
C GLU A 10 1.68 -11.75 6.00
N MET A 11 1.10 -10.56 6.22
CA MET A 11 -0.18 -10.19 5.64
C MET A 11 -0.22 -8.70 5.33
N VAL A 12 -0.90 -8.37 4.23
CA VAL A 12 -1.18 -6.99 3.85
C VAL A 12 -2.69 -6.80 3.75
N CYS A 13 -3.25 -5.97 4.63
CA CYS A 13 -4.66 -5.62 4.65
C CYS A 13 -4.88 -4.32 3.86
N ILE A 14 -5.60 -4.38 2.74
CA ILE A 14 -5.88 -3.25 1.85
C ILE A 14 -7.39 -3.14 1.54
N PRO A 15 -7.93 -1.95 1.24
CA PRO A 15 -9.36 -1.78 0.96
C PRO A 15 -9.89 -2.60 -0.23
N GLU A 16 -9.04 -2.90 -1.20
CA GLU A 16 -9.43 -3.55 -2.45
C GLU A 16 -9.60 -5.06 -2.31
N VAL A 17 -9.10 -5.67 -1.22
CA VAL A 17 -9.15 -7.11 -0.98
C VAL A 17 -9.88 -7.37 0.34
N PRO A 18 -11.06 -8.02 0.33
CA PRO A 18 -11.78 -8.39 1.54
C PRO A 18 -10.95 -9.35 2.42
N PHE A 19 -11.03 -9.13 3.73
CA PHE A 19 -10.47 -10.02 4.75
C PHE A 19 -11.32 -9.93 6.02
N GLU A 20 -11.24 -10.95 6.87
CA GLU A 20 -11.85 -11.00 8.21
C GLU A 20 -10.77 -11.01 9.30
N LEU A 21 -11.14 -10.68 10.53
CA LEU A 21 -10.22 -10.69 11.68
C LEU A 21 -9.64 -12.10 11.92
N ASP A 22 -10.41 -13.14 11.64
CA ASP A 22 -9.96 -14.54 11.73
C ASP A 22 -8.86 -14.88 10.72
N ASP A 23 -8.84 -14.24 9.55
CA ASP A 23 -7.77 -14.43 8.58
C ASP A 23 -6.43 -13.90 9.11
N VAL A 24 -6.49 -12.77 9.83
CA VAL A 24 -5.31 -12.20 10.51
C VAL A 24 -4.83 -13.10 11.63
N ALA A 25 -5.75 -13.56 12.50
CA ALA A 25 -5.41 -14.47 13.60
C ALA A 25 -4.78 -15.77 13.09
N ARG A 26 -5.38 -16.38 12.06
CA ARG A 26 -4.83 -17.57 11.41
C ARG A 26 -3.43 -17.33 10.87
N THR A 27 -3.19 -16.20 10.20
CA THR A 27 -1.85 -15.86 9.68
C THR A 27 -0.82 -15.75 10.80
N VAL A 28 -1.17 -15.13 11.93
CA VAL A 28 -0.29 -14.99 13.09
C VAL A 28 0.03 -16.36 13.71
N THR A 29 -0.98 -17.21 13.90
CA THR A 29 -0.80 -18.57 14.44
C THR A 29 0.05 -19.44 13.50
N GLU A 30 -0.19 -19.39 12.19
CA GLU A 30 0.61 -20.11 11.20
C GLU A 30 2.08 -19.68 11.22
N ALA A 31 2.36 -18.37 11.33
CA ALA A 31 3.71 -17.85 11.46
C ALA A 31 4.40 -18.37 12.72
N TYR A 32 3.67 -18.42 13.84
CA TYR A 32 4.18 -18.94 15.11
C TYR A 32 4.50 -20.44 15.04
N VAL A 33 3.57 -21.24 14.51
CA VAL A 33 3.72 -22.71 14.36
C VAL A 33 4.90 -23.05 13.44
N LYS A 34 5.18 -22.22 12.43
CA LYS A 34 6.37 -22.34 11.57
C LYS A 34 7.68 -21.94 12.26
N GLY A 35 7.63 -21.47 13.51
CA GLY A 35 8.81 -21.06 14.28
C GLY A 35 9.38 -19.71 13.86
N LYS A 36 8.58 -18.84 13.20
CA LYS A 36 9.06 -17.50 12.84
C LYS A 36 9.31 -16.67 14.11
N PRO A 37 10.39 -15.87 14.15
CA PRO A 37 10.72 -15.06 15.33
C PRO A 37 9.79 -13.84 15.52
N HIS A 38 9.09 -13.42 14.47
CA HIS A 38 8.13 -12.32 14.48
C HIS A 38 7.08 -12.50 13.39
N CYS A 39 6.02 -11.70 13.47
CA CYS A 39 4.97 -11.60 12.46
C CYS A 39 4.61 -10.11 12.27
N ILE A 40 4.65 -9.64 11.02
CA ILE A 40 4.36 -8.26 10.61
C ILE A 40 3.08 -8.26 9.78
N ILE A 41 2.10 -7.47 10.22
CA ILE A 41 0.85 -7.23 9.49
C ILE A 41 0.83 -5.76 9.06
N VAL A 42 0.74 -5.50 7.76
CA VAL A 42 0.68 -4.14 7.21
C VAL A 42 -0.76 -3.79 6.88
N VAL A 43 -1.30 -2.77 7.55
CA VAL A 43 -2.70 -2.38 7.42
C VAL A 43 -2.80 -1.00 6.77
N ALA A 44 -3.47 -0.91 5.62
CA ALA A 44 -3.79 0.36 5.00
C ALA A 44 -4.84 1.13 5.81
N GLU A 45 -4.76 2.47 5.84
CA GLU A 45 -5.70 3.30 6.60
C GLU A 45 -7.17 3.14 6.17
N GLY A 46 -7.40 2.81 4.89
CA GLY A 46 -8.73 2.53 4.34
C GLY A 46 -9.16 1.07 4.43
N ALA A 47 -8.37 0.19 5.05
CA ALA A 47 -8.75 -1.22 5.19
C ALA A 47 -10.02 -1.38 6.03
N ARG A 48 -10.77 -2.47 5.79
CA ARG A 48 -12.06 -2.76 6.45
C ARG A 48 -11.98 -2.71 7.98
N TYR A 49 -10.92 -3.30 8.54
CA TYR A 49 -10.62 -3.24 9.97
C TYR A 49 -9.35 -2.42 10.16
N GLY A 50 -9.45 -1.37 10.99
CA GLY A 50 -8.30 -0.56 11.38
C GLY A 50 -7.35 -1.32 12.31
N VAL A 51 -6.13 -0.81 12.44
CA VAL A 51 -5.06 -1.45 13.25
C VAL A 51 -5.49 -1.70 14.70
N HIS A 52 -6.25 -0.79 15.30
CA HIS A 52 -6.70 -0.94 16.69
C HIS A 52 -7.67 -2.12 16.86
N ALA A 53 -8.63 -2.28 15.95
CA ALA A 53 -9.59 -3.39 15.99
C ALA A 53 -8.87 -4.74 15.84
N ILE A 54 -7.93 -4.82 14.89
CA ILE A 54 -7.09 -6.02 14.69
C ILE A 54 -6.27 -6.32 15.94
N ALA A 55 -5.58 -5.32 16.50
CA ALA A 55 -4.72 -5.53 17.65
C ALA A 55 -5.52 -5.96 18.89
N SER A 56 -6.68 -5.36 19.14
CA SER A 56 -7.57 -5.77 20.23
C SER A 56 -8.06 -7.21 20.05
N TYR A 57 -8.47 -7.58 18.83
CA TYR A 57 -8.89 -8.95 18.50
C TYR A 57 -7.81 -10.00 18.77
N LEU A 58 -6.57 -9.70 18.42
CA LEU A 58 -5.42 -10.59 18.64
C LEU A 58 -5.03 -10.67 20.12
N ARG A 59 -5.13 -9.57 20.87
CA ARG A 59 -4.83 -9.56 22.32
C ARG A 59 -5.82 -10.40 23.12
N GLU A 60 -7.09 -10.40 22.75
CA GLU A 60 -8.10 -11.27 23.36
C GLU A 60 -7.80 -12.76 23.16
N ARG A 61 -7.04 -13.11 22.11
CA ARG A 61 -6.63 -14.47 21.73
C ARG A 61 -5.14 -14.72 21.97
N HIS A 62 -4.53 -14.00 22.91
CA HIS A 62 -3.08 -14.04 23.13
C HIS A 62 -2.55 -15.45 23.41
N GLU A 63 -3.33 -16.32 24.06
CA GLU A 63 -2.95 -17.72 24.31
C GLU A 63 -2.79 -18.54 23.01
N GLU A 64 -3.51 -18.17 21.94
CA GLU A 64 -3.51 -18.86 20.64
C GLU A 64 -2.46 -18.28 19.66
N ALA A 65 -2.10 -17.00 19.84
CA ALA A 65 -1.23 -16.28 18.91
C ALA A 65 0.26 -16.49 19.17
N GLY A 66 0.68 -16.80 20.40
CA GLY A 66 2.08 -17.04 20.79
C GLY A 66 3.01 -15.82 20.71
N PHE A 67 2.57 -14.70 20.13
CA PHE A 67 3.30 -13.44 20.00
C PHE A 67 2.72 -12.32 20.87
N SER A 68 3.59 -11.47 21.41
CA SER A 68 3.17 -10.19 21.99
C SER A 68 2.74 -9.22 20.90
N VAL A 69 1.50 -8.72 20.96
CA VAL A 69 0.94 -7.82 19.94
C VAL A 69 1.34 -6.37 20.20
N ARG A 70 1.99 -5.72 19.23
CA ARG A 70 2.28 -4.27 19.24
C ARG A 70 1.73 -3.60 17.98
N GLU A 71 1.13 -2.43 18.16
CA GLU A 71 0.62 -1.60 17.07
C GLU A 71 1.53 -0.38 16.88
N THR A 72 1.67 0.08 15.64
CA THR A 72 2.41 1.31 15.30
C THR A 72 1.67 2.04 14.18
N ILE A 73 1.32 3.30 14.43
CA ILE A 73 0.67 4.17 13.47
C ILE A 73 1.69 5.22 13.03
N LEU A 74 2.13 5.13 11.77
CA LEU A 74 3.14 6.05 11.23
C LEU A 74 2.59 7.48 11.12
N GLY A 75 1.32 7.63 10.71
CA GLY A 75 0.68 8.93 10.54
C GLY A 75 1.39 9.84 9.54
N TYR A 76 1.53 11.12 9.89
CA TYR A 76 2.02 12.18 9.00
C TYR A 76 3.49 12.06 8.58
N ILE A 77 4.30 11.23 9.24
CA ILE A 77 5.71 11.05 8.88
C ILE A 77 5.87 10.56 7.43
N GLN A 78 4.87 9.86 6.90
CA GLN A 78 4.84 9.35 5.52
C GLN A 78 4.72 10.46 4.45
N ARG A 79 4.32 11.69 4.84
CA ARG A 79 4.18 12.84 3.94
C ARG A 79 5.39 13.79 3.97
N GLY A 80 6.33 13.57 4.90
CA GLY A 80 7.53 14.38 5.07
C GLY A 80 8.80 13.68 4.56
N GLY A 81 9.95 14.33 4.78
CA GLY A 81 11.25 13.83 4.36
C GLY A 81 11.70 14.36 2.99
N ALA A 82 12.99 14.21 2.69
CA ALA A 82 13.53 14.61 1.40
C ALA A 82 13.12 13.58 0.31
N PRO A 83 12.65 14.03 -0.86
CA PRO A 83 12.21 13.12 -1.93
C PRO A 83 13.37 12.24 -2.43
N LEU A 84 13.07 11.01 -2.82
CA LEU A 84 14.03 10.07 -3.37
C LEU A 84 14.41 10.43 -4.81
N ALA A 85 15.44 9.77 -5.35
CA ALA A 85 15.90 10.02 -6.72
C ALA A 85 14.77 9.84 -7.76
N TYR A 86 13.95 8.80 -7.60
CA TYR A 86 12.81 8.54 -8.46
C TYR A 86 11.79 9.70 -8.42
N ASP A 87 11.40 10.15 -7.23
CA ASP A 87 10.42 11.24 -7.07
C ASP A 87 10.93 12.55 -7.69
N ARG A 88 12.22 12.86 -7.50
CA ARG A 88 12.84 14.05 -8.09
C ARG A 88 12.82 13.99 -9.62
N MET A 89 13.25 12.86 -10.19
CA MET A 89 13.24 12.68 -11.64
C MET A 89 11.82 12.74 -12.21
N LEU A 90 10.87 12.09 -11.56
CA LEU A 90 9.46 12.11 -11.97
C LEU A 90 8.91 13.54 -11.92
N ALA A 91 9.10 14.26 -10.82
CA ALA A 91 8.64 15.64 -10.68
C ALA A 91 9.25 16.57 -11.74
N THR A 92 10.55 16.44 -12.02
CA THR A 92 11.22 17.21 -13.09
C THR A 92 10.61 16.91 -14.45
N ARG A 93 10.40 15.63 -14.79
CA ARG A 93 9.80 15.23 -16.07
C ARG A 93 8.37 15.76 -16.23
N LEU A 94 7.53 15.57 -15.22
CA LEU A 94 6.13 16.02 -15.24
C LEU A 94 6.02 17.55 -15.28
N GLY A 95 6.83 18.26 -14.49
CA GLY A 95 6.85 19.72 -14.47
C GLY A 95 7.28 20.33 -15.81
N ALA A 96 8.36 19.81 -16.41
CA ALA A 96 8.83 20.27 -17.71
C ALA A 96 7.80 19.97 -18.82
N ALA A 97 7.20 18.78 -18.82
CA ALA A 97 6.18 18.43 -19.79
C ALA A 97 4.90 19.28 -19.64
N GLY A 98 4.46 19.55 -18.40
CA GLY A 98 3.31 20.41 -18.15
C GLY A 98 3.52 21.83 -18.67
N ALA A 99 4.70 22.41 -18.46
CA ALA A 99 5.03 23.71 -19.04
C ALA A 99 4.98 23.69 -20.57
N ARG A 100 5.51 22.63 -21.20
CA ARG A 100 5.47 22.46 -22.66
C ARG A 100 4.04 22.33 -23.19
N PHE A 101 3.21 21.47 -22.59
CA PHE A 101 1.83 21.28 -23.03
C PHE A 101 1.01 22.58 -22.93
N LEU A 102 1.24 23.40 -21.91
CA LEU A 102 0.61 24.71 -21.80
C LEU A 102 1.02 25.65 -22.95
N LEU A 103 2.29 25.64 -23.38
CA LEU A 103 2.77 26.41 -24.53
C LEU A 103 2.17 25.91 -25.86
N GLU A 104 1.93 24.60 -25.95
CA GLU A 104 1.27 23.95 -27.10
C GLU A 104 -0.26 24.16 -27.10
N GLY A 105 -0.81 24.86 -26.10
CA GLY A 105 -2.22 25.25 -26.04
C GLY A 105 -3.13 24.25 -25.33
N HIS A 106 -2.58 23.18 -24.75
CA HIS A 106 -3.35 22.20 -23.98
C HIS A 106 -3.97 22.83 -22.74
N ARG A 107 -5.20 22.41 -22.40
CA ARG A 107 -5.97 22.90 -21.24
C ARG A 107 -6.87 21.81 -20.69
N GLY A 108 -7.09 21.81 -19.38
CA GLY A 108 -8.02 20.87 -18.75
C GLY A 108 -7.56 19.42 -18.76
N GLU A 109 -6.25 19.19 -18.79
CA GLU A 109 -5.62 17.87 -18.80
C GLU A 109 -4.70 17.69 -17.58
N MET A 110 -4.59 16.45 -17.11
CA MET A 110 -3.62 16.05 -16.10
C MET A 110 -2.39 15.48 -16.77
N VAL A 111 -1.22 15.97 -16.37
CA VAL A 111 0.07 15.40 -16.78
C VAL A 111 0.42 14.24 -15.87
N GLY A 112 0.67 13.08 -16.45
CA GLY A 112 0.99 11.86 -15.71
C GLY A 112 1.98 10.98 -16.45
N LEU A 113 2.34 9.87 -15.81
CA LEU A 113 3.16 8.82 -16.41
C LEU A 113 2.24 7.64 -16.75
N VAL A 114 2.20 7.24 -18.02
CA VAL A 114 1.52 6.02 -18.48
C VAL A 114 2.58 5.10 -19.07
N GLY A 115 2.82 3.96 -18.41
CA GLY A 115 4.01 3.15 -18.68
C GLY A 115 5.27 3.93 -18.31
N ASN A 116 6.13 4.22 -19.30
CA ASN A 116 7.32 5.05 -19.12
C ASN A 116 7.23 6.40 -19.85
N GLU A 117 6.07 6.73 -20.41
CA GLU A 117 5.86 7.95 -21.20
C GLU A 117 5.08 9.00 -20.44
N VAL A 118 5.44 10.27 -20.65
CA VAL A 118 4.74 11.41 -20.05
C VAL A 118 3.60 11.81 -20.97
N VAL A 119 2.38 11.73 -20.45
CA VAL A 119 1.14 11.89 -21.21
C VAL A 119 0.27 12.96 -20.57
N ALA A 120 -0.43 13.75 -21.39
CA ALA A 120 -1.51 14.63 -20.96
C ALA A 120 -2.85 13.90 -21.17
N THR A 121 -3.64 13.74 -20.11
CA THR A 121 -4.92 13.02 -20.14
C THR A 121 -6.05 13.97 -19.74
N PRO A 122 -7.16 14.09 -20.50
CA PRO A 122 -8.29 14.93 -20.13
C PRO A 122 -8.79 14.66 -18.71
N LEU A 123 -9.03 15.73 -17.93
CA LEU A 123 -9.48 15.59 -16.54
C LEU A 123 -10.79 14.81 -16.41
N ALA A 124 -11.69 14.94 -17.40
CA ALA A 124 -12.93 14.18 -17.46
C ALA A 124 -12.71 12.65 -17.52
N GLU A 125 -11.66 12.20 -18.20
CA GLU A 125 -11.28 10.80 -18.27
C GLU A 125 -10.66 10.33 -16.94
N VAL A 126 -9.77 11.14 -16.37
CA VAL A 126 -9.09 10.82 -15.10
C VAL A 126 -10.09 10.57 -13.97
N ILE A 127 -11.10 11.44 -13.83
CA ILE A 127 -12.10 11.31 -12.75
C ILE A 127 -13.11 10.19 -12.99
N ALA A 128 -13.28 9.76 -14.25
CA ALA A 128 -14.21 8.68 -14.60
C ALA A 128 -13.67 7.29 -14.26
N GLN A 129 -12.35 7.17 -14.04
CA GLN A 129 -11.69 5.89 -13.80
C GLN A 129 -11.29 5.73 -12.34
N ARG A 130 -11.30 4.49 -11.86
CA ARG A 130 -10.68 4.10 -10.59
C ARG A 130 -9.41 3.31 -10.89
N LYS A 131 -8.32 3.66 -10.21
CA LYS A 131 -7.06 2.91 -10.33
C LYS A 131 -7.22 1.53 -9.70
N PRO A 132 -7.11 0.43 -10.46
CA PRO A 132 -7.12 -0.90 -9.88
C PRO A 132 -5.80 -1.20 -9.17
N ILE A 133 -5.84 -2.15 -8.23
CA ILE A 133 -4.62 -2.75 -7.70
C ILE A 133 -4.04 -3.76 -8.70
N ASP A 134 -2.73 -3.91 -8.68
CA ASP A 134 -2.08 -4.99 -9.40
C ASP A 134 -2.25 -6.31 -8.62
N VAL A 135 -3.14 -7.17 -9.13
CA VAL A 135 -3.45 -8.48 -8.54
C VAL A 135 -2.24 -9.41 -8.54
N ASN A 136 -1.35 -9.31 -9.54
CA ASN A 136 -0.16 -10.14 -9.58
C ASN A 136 0.82 -9.74 -8.47
N MET A 137 0.95 -8.44 -8.22
CA MET A 137 1.75 -7.94 -7.10
C MET A 137 1.16 -8.35 -5.74
N PHE A 138 -0.17 -8.36 -5.62
CA PHE A 138 -0.83 -8.85 -4.40
C PHE A 138 -0.55 -10.34 -4.17
N ARG A 139 -0.75 -11.18 -5.20
CA ARG A 139 -0.43 -12.62 -5.15
C ARG A 139 1.04 -12.88 -4.83
N LEU A 140 1.95 -12.07 -5.39
CA LEU A 140 3.37 -12.17 -5.10
C LEU A 140 3.65 -11.95 -3.61
N ALA A 141 2.99 -10.97 -2.98
CA ALA A 141 3.12 -10.75 -1.54
C ALA A 141 2.64 -11.97 -0.75
N GLU A 142 1.50 -12.58 -1.12
CA GLU A 142 0.99 -13.79 -0.46
C GLU A 142 1.92 -15.01 -0.62
N VAL A 143 2.58 -15.15 -1.77
CA VAL A 143 3.52 -16.26 -2.02
C VAL A 143 4.80 -16.08 -1.20
N LEU A 144 5.35 -14.86 -1.14
CA LEU A 144 6.60 -14.58 -0.42
C LEU A 144 6.43 -14.50 1.10
N ALA A 145 5.20 -14.28 1.58
CA ALA A 145 4.89 -14.26 3.01
C ALA A 145 4.97 -15.64 3.70
N ARG A 146 5.00 -16.73 2.92
CA ARG A 146 4.86 -18.11 3.42
C ARG A 146 6.09 -18.67 4.12
#